data_AF-A0A397BX23-F1
#
_entry.id   AF-A0A397BX23-F1
#
_cell.length_a   1.000
_cell.length_b   1.000
_cell.length_c   1.000
_cell.angle_alpha   90.00
_cell.angle_beta   90.00
_cell.angle_gamma   90.00
#
_symmetry.space_group_name_H-M   'P 1'
#
loop_
_entity.id
_entity.type
_entity.pdbx_description
1 polymer ?
#
loop_
_entity_poly.entity_id
_entity_poly.type
_entity_poly.pdbx_seq_one_letter_code
_entity_poly.pdbx_strand_id
1 'polypeptide(L)'
;MASTKAVVATLTTKCANKTSVACVVNGTTEVDVPLSSSSSSFYVPNGVEYIEYFPSQPTTMSVSTNEMTTFDTVTLPESLQSINLDINDYDVFNVDAPTFIVLKNASVYTDRIIRPTAACTGTKQTFNGTPFPPSKFSKPTSALVHTACVVAPVAATT
;
A
#
# COMPACT_ATOMS: atom_id res chain seq x y z
N MET A 1 -4.74 27.70 -23.49
CA MET A 1 -5.77 26.99 -22.70
C MET A 1 -5.14 26.67 -21.35
N ALA A 2 -5.47 27.46 -20.33
CA ALA A 2 -4.98 27.22 -18.97
C ALA A 2 -5.79 26.05 -18.41
N SER A 3 -5.13 24.90 -18.20
CA SER A 3 -5.72 23.80 -17.44
C SER A 3 -5.73 24.22 -15.97
N THR A 4 -6.91 24.60 -15.48
CA THR A 4 -7.13 24.81 -14.05
C THR A 4 -6.91 23.47 -13.36
N LYS A 5 -5.71 23.31 -12.78
CA LYS A 5 -5.37 22.23 -11.87
C LYS A 5 -6.44 22.25 -10.77
N ALA A 6 -7.27 21.21 -10.74
CA ALA A 6 -8.27 21.05 -9.70
C ALA A 6 -7.54 21.17 -8.35
N VAL A 7 -7.93 22.18 -7.58
CA VAL A 7 -7.56 22.25 -6.17
C VAL A 7 -8.21 21.04 -5.54
N VAL A 8 -7.42 20.00 -5.28
CA VAL A 8 -7.84 18.84 -4.51
C VAL A 8 -8.27 19.41 -3.16
N ALA A 9 -9.58 19.51 -2.94
CA ALA A 9 -10.14 19.88 -1.66
C ALA A 9 -9.55 18.92 -0.63
N THR A 10 -8.68 19.46 0.21
CA THR A 10 -7.95 18.68 1.19
C THR A 10 -8.95 18.31 2.27
N LEU A 11 -9.38 17.05 2.32
CA LEU A 11 -10.10 16.54 3.49
C LEU A 11 -9.26 16.85 4.72
N THR A 12 -9.79 17.65 5.64
CA THR A 12 -9.12 17.97 6.90
C THR A 12 -9.07 16.77 7.85
N THR A 13 -9.84 15.70 7.59
CA THR A 13 -9.78 14.41 8.31
C THR A 13 -10.28 13.27 7.42
N LYS A 14 -9.37 12.48 6.85
CA LYS A 14 -9.68 11.32 5.98
C LYS A 14 -10.14 10.06 6.73
N CYS A 15 -9.92 10.01 8.04
CA CYS A 15 -10.14 8.84 8.90
C CYS A 15 -10.85 9.26 10.19
N ALA A 16 -12.14 9.56 10.11
CA ALA A 16 -12.90 10.01 11.27
C ALA A 16 -13.47 8.83 12.07
N ASN A 17 -13.56 7.65 11.45
CA ASN A 17 -14.08 6.46 12.10
C ASN A 17 -13.01 5.78 12.97
N LYS A 18 -12.92 6.21 14.23
CA LYS A 18 -12.02 5.61 15.23
C LYS A 18 -12.31 4.15 15.59
N THR A 19 -13.38 3.55 15.05
CA THR A 19 -13.71 2.14 15.27
C THR A 19 -13.25 1.24 14.13
N SER A 20 -12.84 1.81 12.99
CA SER A 20 -12.35 1.00 11.87
C SER A 20 -10.92 0.54 12.12
N VAL A 21 -10.67 -0.73 11.81
CA VAL A 21 -9.37 -1.40 11.96
C VAL A 21 -8.34 -0.94 10.93
N ALA A 22 -8.80 -0.23 9.90
CA ALA A 22 -8.00 0.34 8.81
C ALA A 22 -8.63 1.66 8.40
N CYS A 23 -7.85 2.60 7.87
CA CYS A 23 -8.42 3.75 7.17
C CYS A 23 -8.16 3.63 5.68
N VAL A 24 -9.24 3.32 4.97
CA VAL A 24 -9.29 3.09 3.53
C VAL A 24 -10.20 4.17 2.93
N VAL A 25 -9.75 4.86 1.88
CA VAL A 25 -10.45 6.04 1.36
C VAL A 25 -10.74 5.90 -0.14
N ASN A 26 -11.98 6.20 -0.52
CA ASN A 26 -12.43 6.40 -1.90
C ASN A 26 -12.95 7.83 -2.04
N GLY A 27 -12.22 8.68 -2.77
CA GLY A 27 -12.51 10.10 -2.90
C GLY A 27 -12.55 10.80 -1.55
N THR A 28 -13.75 11.21 -1.12
CA THR A 28 -13.98 11.88 0.17
C THR A 28 -14.57 10.98 1.25
N THR A 29 -14.67 9.69 1.00
CA THR A 29 -15.39 8.75 1.86
C THR A 29 -14.43 7.72 2.43
N GLU A 30 -14.48 7.53 3.75
CA GLU A 30 -13.86 6.40 4.43
C GLU A 30 -14.68 5.14 4.16
N VAL A 31 -14.02 4.09 3.70
CA VAL A 31 -14.59 2.77 3.42
C VAL A 31 -14.34 1.89 4.62
N ASP A 32 -15.42 1.43 5.25
CA ASP A 32 -15.29 0.49 6.37
C ASP A 32 -14.94 -0.90 5.82
N VAL A 33 -13.74 -1.37 6.17
CA VAL A 33 -13.26 -2.69 5.76
C VAL A 33 -13.31 -3.62 6.96
N PRO A 34 -14.22 -4.61 6.98
CA PRO A 34 -14.37 -5.48 8.13
C PRO A 34 -13.12 -6.36 8.30
N LEU A 35 -12.62 -6.45 9.54
CA LEU A 35 -11.64 -7.43 9.96
C LEU A 35 -12.12 -8.07 11.26
N SER A 36 -12.37 -9.38 11.25
CA SER A 36 -12.63 -10.09 12.51
C SER A 36 -11.33 -10.21 13.30
N SER A 37 -11.42 -10.20 14.63
CA SER A 37 -10.26 -10.33 15.53
C SER A 37 -9.51 -11.66 15.41
N SER A 38 -10.09 -12.65 14.73
CA SER A 38 -9.50 -13.96 14.42
C SER A 38 -8.99 -14.07 12.99
N SER A 39 -9.24 -13.06 12.14
CA SER A 39 -8.81 -13.10 10.74
C SER A 39 -7.33 -12.80 10.64
N SER A 40 -6.60 -13.69 9.98
CA SER A 40 -5.22 -13.45 9.55
C SER A 40 -5.13 -12.72 8.21
N SER A 41 -6.27 -12.49 7.54
CA SER A 41 -6.35 -11.94 6.20
C SER A 41 -7.11 -10.61 6.19
N PHE A 42 -6.57 -9.61 5.50
CA PHE A 42 -7.22 -8.31 5.29
C PHE A 42 -7.29 -7.99 3.79
N TYR A 43 -8.50 -7.69 3.32
CA TYR A 43 -8.79 -7.45 1.92
C TYR A 43 -9.34 -6.04 1.74
N VAL A 44 -8.57 -5.20 1.05
CA VAL A 44 -9.03 -3.87 0.65
C VAL A 44 -9.96 -4.04 -0.56
N PRO A 45 -11.19 -3.51 -0.51
CA PRO A 45 -12.11 -3.56 -1.64
C PRO A 45 -11.61 -2.73 -2.82
N ASN A 46 -12.17 -2.96 -4.00
CA ASN A 46 -11.82 -2.21 -5.22
C ASN A 46 -12.32 -0.75 -5.16
N GLY A 47 -11.69 0.13 -5.93
CA GLY A 47 -12.04 1.55 -6.04
C GLY A 47 -11.50 2.41 -4.90
N VAL A 48 -10.50 1.91 -4.16
CA VAL A 48 -9.79 2.65 -3.12
C VAL A 48 -8.69 3.47 -3.75
N GLU A 49 -8.63 4.75 -3.42
CA GLU A 49 -7.62 5.67 -3.98
C GLU A 49 -6.43 5.84 -3.03
N TYR A 50 -6.67 5.68 -1.73
CA TYR A 50 -5.70 6.00 -0.68
C TYR A 50 -5.92 5.18 0.60
N ILE A 51 -4.83 4.88 1.32
CA ILE A 51 -4.84 4.21 2.61
C ILE A 51 -3.97 5.01 3.57
N GLU A 52 -4.50 5.33 4.75
CA GLU A 52 -3.75 6.05 5.80
C GLU A 52 -3.07 5.09 6.78
N TYR A 53 -3.74 4.01 7.16
CA TYR A 53 -3.15 2.98 8.01
C TYR A 53 -3.79 1.60 7.77
N PHE A 54 -3.00 0.57 8.02
CA PHE A 54 -3.43 -0.82 8.01
C PHE A 54 -3.65 -1.35 9.42
N PRO A 55 -4.49 -2.39 9.58
CA PRO A 55 -4.57 -3.14 10.83
C PRO A 55 -3.23 -3.82 11.11
N SER A 56 -2.82 -3.90 12.38
CA SER A 56 -1.51 -4.44 12.78
C SER A 56 -1.44 -5.97 12.89
N GLN A 57 -2.57 -6.67 12.75
CA GLN A 57 -2.68 -8.12 12.99
C GLN A 57 -2.47 -9.02 11.76
N PRO A 58 -2.98 -8.70 10.55
CA PRO A 58 -3.00 -9.65 9.45
C PRO A 58 -1.62 -10.13 9.03
N THR A 59 -1.53 -11.42 8.73
CA THR A 59 -0.35 -12.02 8.11
C THR A 59 -0.46 -12.06 6.58
N THR A 60 -1.66 -11.87 6.04
CA THR A 60 -1.93 -11.81 4.61
C THR A 60 -2.76 -10.58 4.28
N MET A 61 -2.34 -9.82 3.27
CA MET A 61 -3.05 -8.62 2.83
C MET A 61 -3.26 -8.62 1.33
N SER A 62 -4.39 -8.07 0.88
CA SER A 62 -4.63 -7.81 -0.54
C SER A 62 -5.11 -6.37 -0.71
N VAL A 63 -4.35 -5.61 -1.50
CA VAL A 63 -4.62 -4.22 -1.89
C VAL A 63 -4.60 -4.12 -3.41
N SER A 64 -5.11 -5.12 -4.10
CA SER A 64 -5.03 -5.20 -5.56
C SER A 64 -6.24 -4.57 -6.24
N THR A 65 -6.10 -4.23 -7.52
CA THR A 65 -7.21 -3.76 -8.38
C THR A 65 -7.81 -2.44 -7.93
N ASN A 66 -6.95 -1.50 -7.55
CA ASN A 66 -7.36 -0.20 -7.04
C ASN A 66 -6.80 0.99 -7.84
N GLU A 67 -5.85 0.77 -8.75
CA GLU A 67 -5.20 1.84 -9.53
C GLU A 67 -4.59 2.93 -8.61
N MET A 68 -4.20 2.55 -7.39
CA MET A 68 -3.65 3.50 -6.43
C MET A 68 -2.34 4.08 -6.94
N THR A 69 -2.19 5.40 -6.81
CA THR A 69 -0.97 6.13 -7.19
C THR A 69 -0.07 6.45 -6.01
N THR A 70 -0.56 6.25 -4.78
CA THR A 70 0.13 6.63 -3.55
C THR A 70 0.10 5.52 -2.51
N PHE A 71 1.29 5.16 -2.03
CA PHE A 71 1.53 4.38 -0.82
C PHE A 71 2.53 5.17 0.02
N ASP A 72 2.06 5.89 1.02
CA ASP A 72 2.88 6.91 1.70
C ASP A 72 2.80 6.77 3.21
N THR A 73 3.92 6.37 3.82
CA THR A 73 4.13 6.33 5.28
C THR A 73 3.16 5.45 6.07
N VAL A 74 2.50 4.50 5.41
CA VAL A 74 1.69 3.47 6.07
C VAL A 74 2.59 2.40 6.69
N THR A 75 2.30 1.99 7.92
CA THR A 75 3.03 0.92 8.60
C THR A 75 2.40 -0.43 8.26
N LEU A 76 3.22 -1.38 7.79
CA LEU A 76 2.80 -2.77 7.61
C LEU A 76 2.96 -3.59 8.90
N PRO A 77 2.12 -4.62 9.15
CA PRO A 77 2.31 -5.55 10.25
C PRO A 77 3.68 -6.21 10.23
N GLU A 78 4.38 -6.27 11.37
CA GLU A 78 5.64 -7.02 11.47
C GLU A 78 5.47 -8.52 11.21
N SER A 79 4.27 -9.05 11.47
CA SER A 79 3.89 -10.44 11.22
C SER A 79 3.49 -10.73 9.77
N LEU A 80 3.51 -9.72 8.88
CA LEU A 80 3.04 -9.87 7.51
C LEU A 80 3.90 -10.88 6.74
N GLN A 81 3.24 -11.91 6.22
CA GLN A 81 3.87 -12.97 5.43
C GLN A 81 3.67 -12.75 3.93
N SER A 82 2.55 -12.15 3.54
CA SER A 82 2.28 -11.83 2.13
C SER A 82 1.42 -10.61 1.94
N ILE A 83 1.67 -9.89 0.85
CA ILE A 83 0.86 -8.77 0.40
C ILE A 83 0.71 -8.79 -1.12
N ASN A 84 -0.52 -8.62 -1.60
CA ASN A 84 -0.81 -8.43 -3.01
C ASN A 84 -1.07 -6.95 -3.31
N LEU A 85 -0.27 -6.39 -4.21
CA LEU A 85 -0.31 -4.99 -4.65
C LEU A 85 -0.59 -4.87 -6.17
N ASP A 86 -1.05 -5.94 -6.82
CA ASP A 86 -1.39 -5.96 -8.25
C ASP A 86 -2.34 -4.88 -8.70
N ILE A 87 -2.18 -4.42 -9.94
CA ILE A 87 -3.12 -3.50 -10.59
C ILE A 87 -3.26 -2.23 -9.73
N ASN A 88 -2.10 -1.67 -9.38
CA ASN A 88 -1.91 -0.33 -8.84
C ASN A 88 -0.80 0.36 -9.65
N ASP A 89 -0.69 1.68 -9.54
CA ASP A 89 0.22 2.49 -10.33
C ASP A 89 0.97 3.52 -9.46
N TYR A 90 1.68 3.01 -8.45
CA TYR A 90 2.32 3.84 -7.43
C TYR A 90 3.40 4.79 -7.99
N ASP A 91 3.02 6.05 -8.20
CA ASP A 91 3.92 7.18 -8.44
C ASP A 91 4.67 7.60 -7.16
N VAL A 92 4.02 7.44 -6.01
CA VAL A 92 4.57 7.65 -4.67
C VAL A 92 4.57 6.29 -3.94
N PHE A 93 5.74 5.86 -3.47
CA PHE A 93 5.90 4.66 -2.65
C PHE A 93 6.93 4.94 -1.56
N ASN A 94 6.49 5.63 -0.51
CA ASN A 94 7.32 5.97 0.64
C ASN A 94 6.97 5.04 1.81
N VAL A 95 8.01 4.49 2.44
CA VAL A 95 7.87 3.59 3.58
C VAL A 95 8.88 3.96 4.65
N ASP A 96 8.56 3.69 5.92
CA ASP A 96 9.54 3.77 6.98
C ASP A 96 10.49 2.55 6.97
N ALA A 97 11.54 2.61 7.79
CA ALA A 97 12.52 1.52 7.86
C ALA A 97 11.91 0.17 8.32
N PRO A 98 11.03 0.11 9.35
CA PRO A 98 10.34 -1.13 9.73
C PRO A 98 9.53 -1.73 8.58
N THR A 99 8.72 -0.94 7.89
CA THR A 99 7.90 -1.39 6.76
C THR A 99 8.76 -1.88 5.61
N PHE A 100 9.88 -1.22 5.34
CA PHE A 100 10.83 -1.70 4.33
C PHE A 100 11.43 -3.08 4.68
N ILE A 101 11.71 -3.34 5.96
CA ILE A 101 12.17 -4.66 6.41
C ILE A 101 11.07 -5.72 6.18
N VAL A 102 9.82 -5.39 6.48
CA VAL A 102 8.67 -6.27 6.21
C VAL A 102 8.57 -6.60 4.72
N LEU A 103 8.63 -5.59 3.83
CA LEU A 103 8.55 -5.79 2.38
C LEU A 103 9.68 -6.68 1.82
N LYS A 104 10.86 -6.67 2.45
CA LYS A 104 11.97 -7.55 2.05
C LYS A 104 11.76 -9.01 2.46
N ASN A 105 10.98 -9.26 3.50
CA ASN A 105 10.82 -10.58 4.09
C ASN A 105 9.50 -11.24 3.68
N ALA A 106 8.46 -10.45 3.41
CA ALA A 106 7.16 -10.93 2.97
C ALA A 106 7.19 -11.33 1.49
N SER A 107 6.23 -12.18 1.09
CA SER A 107 5.93 -12.41 -0.31
C SER A 107 5.13 -11.23 -0.87
N VAL A 108 5.78 -10.37 -1.65
CA VAL A 108 5.14 -9.20 -2.28
C VAL A 108 4.74 -9.50 -3.72
N TYR A 109 3.44 -9.56 -4.01
CA TYR A 109 2.91 -9.87 -5.32
C TYR A 109 2.53 -8.59 -6.10
N THR A 110 3.03 -8.47 -7.33
CA THR A 110 2.84 -7.29 -8.21
C THR A 110 2.88 -7.66 -9.70
N ASP A 111 1.98 -7.10 -10.51
CA ASP A 111 1.88 -7.27 -11.96
C ASP A 111 2.87 -6.38 -12.70
N ARG A 112 3.32 -5.31 -12.05
CA ARG A 112 4.25 -4.32 -12.59
C ARG A 112 5.27 -3.86 -11.56
N ILE A 113 6.36 -3.28 -12.06
CA ILE A 113 7.44 -2.77 -11.22
C ILE A 113 6.95 -1.51 -10.50
N ILE A 114 6.89 -1.55 -9.17
CA ILE A 114 6.84 -0.34 -8.33
C ILE A 114 8.14 0.47 -8.53
N ARG A 115 8.04 1.59 -9.24
CA ARG A 115 9.14 2.53 -9.51
C ARG A 115 8.63 3.96 -9.33
N PRO A 116 8.64 4.48 -8.10
CA PRO A 116 8.11 5.80 -7.78
C PRO A 116 8.78 6.87 -8.63
N THR A 117 7.96 7.69 -9.26
CA THR A 117 8.37 8.83 -10.11
C THR A 117 8.52 10.11 -9.29
N ALA A 118 7.83 10.19 -8.15
CA ALA A 118 7.90 11.32 -7.23
C ALA A 118 9.30 11.48 -6.61
N ALA A 119 9.59 12.71 -6.15
CA ALA A 119 10.84 13.01 -5.46
C ALA A 119 10.91 12.22 -4.15
N CYS A 120 12.03 11.52 -3.94
CA CYS A 120 12.29 10.80 -2.70
C CYS A 120 13.08 11.70 -1.75
N THR A 121 12.49 12.03 -0.60
CA THR A 121 13.14 12.81 0.47
C THR A 121 14.03 11.98 1.38
N GLY A 122 13.87 10.65 1.34
CA GLY A 122 14.70 9.67 2.04
C GLY A 122 15.70 8.97 1.11
N THR A 123 15.93 7.68 1.38
CA THR A 123 16.87 6.86 0.60
C THR A 123 16.11 5.91 -0.32
N LYS A 124 16.38 5.96 -1.62
CA LYS A 124 15.87 4.95 -2.56
C LYS A 124 16.53 3.60 -2.29
N GLN A 125 15.72 2.58 -1.99
CA GLN A 125 16.19 1.22 -1.79
C GLN A 125 15.37 0.25 -2.63
N THR A 126 15.96 -0.90 -2.96
CA THR A 126 15.32 -1.92 -3.78
C THR A 126 14.95 -3.15 -2.97
N PHE A 127 13.85 -3.79 -3.34
CA PHE A 127 13.41 -5.07 -2.80
C PHE A 127 12.86 -5.95 -3.92
N ASN A 128 12.88 -7.26 -3.72
CA ASN A 128 12.38 -8.21 -4.73
C ASN A 128 10.91 -8.50 -4.48
N GLY A 129 10.12 -8.42 -5.54
CA GLY A 129 8.78 -8.99 -5.59
C GLY A 129 8.84 -10.52 -5.67
N THR A 130 7.68 -11.13 -5.50
CA THR A 130 7.47 -12.57 -5.55
C THR A 130 6.84 -12.93 -6.90
N PRO A 131 7.41 -13.90 -7.64
CA PRO A 131 6.78 -14.49 -8.81
C PRO A 131 5.34 -14.91 -8.52
N PHE A 132 4.41 -14.62 -9.45
CA PHE A 132 3.10 -15.24 -9.36
C PHE A 132 3.24 -16.74 -9.56
N PRO A 133 2.77 -17.57 -8.60
CA PRO A 133 2.68 -18.99 -8.84
C PRO A 133 1.76 -19.21 -10.05
N PRO A 134 2.09 -20.17 -10.92
CA PRO A 134 1.29 -20.44 -12.10
C PRO A 134 -0.12 -20.82 -11.66
N SER A 135 -1.14 -20.10 -12.12
CA SER A 135 -2.47 -20.70 -12.23
C SER A 135 -2.39 -21.82 -13.27
N LYS A 136 -3.33 -22.78 -13.26
CA LYS A 136 -3.30 -23.99 -14.12
C LYS A 136 -3.06 -23.74 -15.63
N PHE A 137 -3.12 -22.49 -16.09
CA PHE A 137 -2.95 -22.06 -17.48
C PHE A 137 -1.99 -20.88 -17.68
N SER A 138 -1.23 -20.45 -16.67
CA SER A 138 -0.37 -19.25 -16.77
C SER A 138 1.09 -19.56 -16.50
N LYS A 139 1.99 -18.96 -17.31
CA LYS A 139 3.43 -19.01 -17.06
C LYS A 139 3.76 -18.20 -15.80
N PRO A 140 4.65 -18.68 -14.91
CA PRO A 140 5.12 -17.88 -13.78
C PRO A 140 5.69 -16.54 -14.26
N THR A 141 5.37 -15.46 -13.56
CA THR A 141 6.06 -14.19 -13.79
C THR A 141 7.47 -14.27 -13.20
N SER A 142 8.43 -13.52 -13.76
CA SER A 142 9.71 -13.33 -13.08
C SER A 142 9.51 -12.41 -11.88
N ALA A 143 10.33 -12.59 -10.83
CA ALA A 143 10.38 -11.64 -9.73
C ALA A 143 10.71 -10.24 -10.27
N LEU A 144 9.93 -9.25 -9.89
CA LEU A 144 10.17 -7.85 -10.25
C LEU A 144 11.05 -7.20 -9.19
N VAL A 145 12.03 -6.39 -9.59
CA VAL A 145 12.84 -5.62 -8.64
C VAL A 145 12.20 -4.26 -8.47
N HIS A 146 11.66 -4.01 -7.29
CA HIS A 146 10.94 -2.80 -6.92
C HIS A 146 11.89 -1.76 -6.33
N THR A 147 11.46 -0.51 -6.33
CA THR A 147 12.12 0.59 -5.62
C THR A 147 11.14 1.24 -4.65
N ALA A 148 11.56 1.44 -3.41
CA ALA A 148 10.84 2.24 -2.43
C ALA A 148 11.68 3.46 -2.03
N CYS A 149 11.02 4.56 -1.67
CA CYS A 149 11.65 5.64 -0.95
C CYS A 149 11.57 5.35 0.55
N VAL A 150 12.69 5.02 1.18
CA VAL A 150 12.73 4.76 2.63
C VAL A 150 12.96 6.08 3.35
N VAL A 151 11.91 6.58 3.99
CA VAL A 151 11.88 7.87 4.69
C VAL A 151 12.07 7.67 6.20
N ALA A 152 12.49 8.72 6.90
CA ALA A 152 12.46 8.71 8.36
C ALA A 152 11.01 8.59 8.83
N PRO A 153 10.73 7.95 9.99
CA PRO A 153 9.38 7.90 10.53
C PRO A 153 8.86 9.33 10.70
N VAL A 154 7.64 9.59 10.24
CA VAL A 154 6.94 10.82 10.61
C VAL A 154 6.68 10.70 12.10
N ALA A 155 7.24 11.61 12.91
CA ALA A 155 6.98 11.61 14.34
C ALA A 155 5.46 11.65 14.53
N ALA A 156 4.90 10.63 15.19
CA ALA A 156 3.48 10.61 15.51
C ALA A 156 3.17 11.87 16.31
N THR A 157 2.38 12.79 15.74
CA THR A 157 1.82 13.89 16.49
C THR A 157 0.84 13.29 17.49
N THR A 158 1.27 13.22 18.74
CA THR A 158 0.47 12.83 19.92
C THR A 158 -0.66 13.83 20.17
#